data_AF-A0A3C1X8Q0-F1
#
_entry.id   AF-A0A3C1X8Q0-F1
#
_cell.length_a   1.000
_cell.length_b   1.000
_cell.length_c   1.000
_cell.angle_alpha   90.00
_cell.angle_beta   90.00
_cell.angle_gamma   90.00
#
_symmetry.space_group_name_H-M   'P 1'
#
loop_
_entity.id
_entity.type
_entity.pdbx_description
1 polymer ?
#
loop_
_entity_poly.entity_id
_entity_poly.type
_entity_poly.pdbx_seq_one_letter_code
_entity_poly.pdbx_strand_id
1 'polypeptide(L)'
;MVTAIGAAAMVGMLLLIVETGMIMDTRRRAQNAIDSAALAAAQSLVRQQSSTSATAEAQLFIQQYNNLSGGTVSLQMPPATGPYAGRYGYCEAVIQMHSTNTLFSSFSGSLAPAVNARAVAGYRSVSSPEMIIALDKRYSPGLNCVGNGQLQIDGGVITNSQGWGVDEYGASVPGAINGYAGNIGSNGTFRGRSFRIGGGVNNPAGFLPWIAGGDQPLRCRVPLVPDPLINLPTPMISNGVNATSRGRVQISSTGYTGTLQPGIYSEINISGGKVTFQPGIYVITGGELKITGGNVVANGVMFYITLKDYNPSTGLPDSADGESLPPTNNAQRGGITVTSSATLRALNNPTSPFHGMLFYLRRINDSAVTVAGNATSGQVVGTIYSKWSQLTLTGQGVFNTQFVIGNVKWSGNGNMLLSPSGYE
;
A
#
# COMPACT_ATOMS: atom_id res chain seq x y z
N MET A 1 46.54 60.44 8.43
CA MET A 1 46.11 59.35 9.35
C MET A 1 44.63 59.05 9.25
N VAL A 2 43.73 60.03 9.40
CA VAL A 2 42.26 59.81 9.36
C VAL A 2 41.78 59.13 8.06
N THR A 3 42.33 59.54 6.91
CA THR A 3 42.01 58.95 5.59
C THR A 3 42.47 57.49 5.44
N ALA A 4 43.63 57.13 5.99
CA ALA A 4 44.17 55.77 5.94
C ALA A 4 43.36 54.81 6.84
N ILE A 5 42.94 55.28 8.02
CA ILE A 5 42.09 54.51 8.94
C ILE A 5 40.69 54.29 8.34
N GLY A 6 40.11 55.32 7.71
CA GLY A 6 38.82 55.22 7.02
C GLY A 6 38.85 54.24 5.84
N ALA A 7 39.91 54.26 5.03
CA ALA A 7 40.08 53.32 3.91
C ALA A 7 40.21 51.87 4.39
N ALA A 8 40.98 51.61 5.45
CA ALA A 8 41.11 50.29 6.05
C ALA A 8 39.76 49.78 6.61
N ALA A 9 38.98 50.64 7.25
CA ALA A 9 37.65 50.29 7.76
C ALA A 9 36.67 49.92 6.63
N MET A 10 36.69 50.65 5.51
CA MET A 10 35.85 50.33 4.35
C MET A 10 36.23 49.01 3.69
N VAL A 11 37.53 48.72 3.56
CA VAL A 11 38.01 47.43 3.03
C VAL A 11 37.61 46.29 3.96
N GLY A 12 37.76 46.45 5.28
CA GLY A 12 37.32 45.45 6.27
C GLY A 12 35.82 45.13 6.17
N MET A 13 34.97 46.16 6.01
CA MET A 13 33.53 45.96 5.81
C MET A 13 33.21 45.25 4.49
N LEU A 14 33.90 45.57 3.40
CA LEU A 14 33.71 44.91 2.11
C LEU A 14 34.09 43.42 2.18
N LEU A 15 35.20 43.10 2.84
CA LEU A 15 35.62 41.71 3.06
C LEU A 15 34.60 40.93 3.90
N LEU A 16 34.04 41.55 4.94
CA LEU A 16 32.99 40.94 5.77
C LEU A 16 31.69 40.69 4.99
N ILE A 17 31.27 41.63 4.14
CA ILE A 17 30.07 41.48 3.30
C ILE A 17 30.23 40.31 2.33
N VAL A 18 31.39 40.23 1.66
CA VAL A 18 31.70 39.14 0.73
C VAL A 18 31.74 37.80 1.45
N GLU A 19 32.39 37.72 2.62
CA GLU A 19 32.43 36.51 3.44
C GLU A 19 31.04 36.07 3.91
N THR A 20 30.20 37.02 4.35
CA THR A 20 28.81 36.74 4.73
C THR A 20 28.03 36.14 3.55
N GLY A 21 28.20 36.68 2.34
CA GLY A 21 27.58 36.14 1.12
C GLY A 21 27.98 34.70 0.83
N MET A 22 29.26 34.36 0.99
CA MET A 22 29.77 33.00 0.78
C MET A 22 29.30 32.03 1.86
N ILE A 23 29.21 32.47 3.12
CA ILE A 23 28.64 31.66 4.21
C ILE A 23 27.15 31.36 3.93
N MET A 24 26.39 32.36 3.46
CA MET A 24 24.99 32.16 3.10
C MET A 24 24.83 31.20 1.91
N ASP A 25 25.69 31.27 0.90
CA ASP A 25 25.68 30.31 -0.22
C ASP A 25 26.01 28.88 0.26
N THR A 26 27.05 28.75 1.10
CA THR A 26 27.44 27.46 1.72
C THR A 26 26.27 26.87 2.50
N ARG A 27 25.54 27.69 3.26
CA ARG A 27 24.34 27.27 4.00
C ARG A 27 23.22 26.80 3.09
N ARG A 28 22.94 27.49 1.98
CA ARG A 28 21.90 27.07 1.03
C ARG A 28 22.23 25.74 0.38
N ARG A 29 23.49 25.54 -0.03
CA ARG A 29 23.95 24.27 -0.60
C ARG A 29 23.86 23.13 0.42
N ALA A 30 24.31 23.38 1.66
CA ALA A 30 24.25 22.38 2.73
C ALA A 30 22.80 21.96 3.06
N GLN A 31 21.85 22.92 3.11
CA GLN A 31 20.44 22.62 3.36
C GLN A 31 19.80 21.84 2.20
N ASN A 32 19.98 22.27 0.95
CA ASN A 32 19.44 21.55 -0.21
C ASN A 32 19.93 20.09 -0.27
N ALA A 33 21.22 19.87 0.02
CA ALA A 33 21.77 18.53 0.04
C ALA A 33 21.17 17.67 1.15
N ILE A 34 21.03 18.22 2.36
CA ILE A 34 20.51 17.48 3.51
C ILE A 34 19.01 17.23 3.41
N ASP A 35 18.23 18.14 2.84
CA ASP A 35 16.81 17.92 2.52
C ASP A 35 16.65 16.76 1.52
N SER A 36 17.47 16.73 0.47
CA SER A 36 17.44 15.64 -0.52
C SER A 36 17.86 14.28 0.09
N ALA A 37 18.87 14.29 0.96
CA ALA A 37 19.38 13.09 1.63
C ALA A 37 18.38 12.51 2.64
N ALA A 38 17.74 13.37 3.44
CA ALA A 38 16.68 12.94 4.35
C ALA A 38 15.50 12.35 3.57
N LEU A 39 15.10 12.96 2.46
CA LEU A 39 14.01 12.43 1.63
C LEU A 39 14.37 11.08 1.00
N ALA A 40 15.61 10.92 0.51
CA ALA A 40 16.09 9.65 -0.04
C ALA A 40 16.10 8.54 1.04
N ALA A 41 16.63 8.81 2.23
CA ALA A 41 16.58 7.86 3.34
C ALA A 41 15.14 7.49 3.72
N ALA A 42 14.23 8.49 3.80
CA ALA A 42 12.82 8.25 4.07
C ALA A 42 12.18 7.36 3.00
N GLN A 43 12.54 7.51 1.72
CA GLN A 43 12.07 6.63 0.64
C GLN A 43 12.60 5.19 0.78
N SER A 44 13.85 4.98 1.16
CA SER A 44 14.38 3.63 1.44
C SER A 44 13.66 3.00 2.64
N LEU A 45 13.30 3.80 3.64
CA LEU A 45 12.46 3.37 4.76
C LEU A 45 11.02 3.02 4.33
N VAL A 46 10.41 3.75 3.39
CA VAL A 46 9.12 3.37 2.75
C VAL A 46 9.21 1.97 2.13
N ARG A 47 10.33 1.69 1.47
CA ARG A 47 10.60 0.39 0.81
C ARG A 47 10.89 -0.75 1.81
N GLN A 48 10.74 -0.51 3.12
CA GLN A 48 11.08 -1.44 4.21
C GLN A 48 12.52 -1.97 4.14
N GLN A 49 13.43 -1.18 3.57
CA GLN A 49 14.84 -1.55 3.58
C GLN A 49 15.46 -1.31 4.96
N SER A 50 16.59 -1.98 5.23
CA SER A 50 17.32 -1.80 6.48
C SER A 50 17.77 -0.34 6.66
N SER A 51 17.93 0.11 7.91
CA SER A 51 18.49 1.43 8.22
C SER A 51 19.86 1.64 7.58
N THR A 52 20.67 0.58 7.46
CA THR A 52 21.97 0.60 6.77
C THR A 52 21.84 0.95 5.28
N SER A 53 20.86 0.38 4.60
CA SER A 53 20.58 0.69 3.18
C SER A 53 20.09 2.13 3.02
N ALA A 54 19.20 2.58 3.91
CA ALA A 54 18.73 3.96 3.92
C ALA A 54 19.87 4.97 4.18
N THR A 55 20.83 4.64 5.05
CA THR A 55 22.02 5.49 5.27
C THR A 55 22.92 5.54 4.04
N ALA A 56 23.11 4.43 3.34
CA ALA A 56 23.92 4.39 2.12
C ALA A 56 23.29 5.23 1.00
N GLU A 57 21.97 5.16 0.83
CA GLU A 57 21.27 5.95 -0.19
C GLU A 57 21.30 7.45 0.11
N ALA A 58 21.12 7.85 1.38
CA ALA A 58 21.32 9.24 1.78
C ALA A 58 22.76 9.73 1.55
N GLN A 59 23.78 8.89 1.79
CA GLN A 59 25.18 9.24 1.50
C GLN A 59 25.44 9.43 0.01
N LEU A 60 24.83 8.61 -0.87
CA LEU A 60 24.90 8.80 -2.33
C LEU A 60 24.33 10.15 -2.75
N PHE A 61 23.19 10.56 -2.20
CA PHE A 61 22.59 11.88 -2.49
C PHE A 61 23.50 13.05 -2.08
N ILE A 62 24.24 12.93 -0.99
CA ILE A 62 25.15 13.99 -0.53
C ILE A 62 26.43 14.01 -1.39
N GLN A 63 27.04 12.85 -1.63
CA GLN A 63 28.35 12.76 -2.28
C GLN A 63 28.29 12.87 -3.80
N GLN A 64 27.32 12.22 -4.44
CA GLN A 64 27.28 12.07 -5.91
C GLN A 64 26.38 13.09 -6.59
N TYR A 65 25.27 13.48 -5.96
CA TYR A 65 24.30 14.39 -6.57
C TYR A 65 24.48 15.86 -6.14
N ASN A 66 24.94 16.10 -4.91
CA ASN A 66 25.20 17.45 -4.40
C ASN A 66 26.70 17.81 -4.34
N ASN A 67 27.60 16.88 -4.65
CA ASN A 67 29.07 17.08 -4.70
C ASN A 67 29.66 17.74 -3.44
N LEU A 68 29.14 17.42 -2.25
CA LEU A 68 29.65 17.96 -0.98
C LEU A 68 30.72 17.00 -0.40
N SER A 69 31.97 17.19 -0.80
CA SER A 69 33.09 16.30 -0.44
C SER A 69 33.81 16.65 0.88
N GLY A 70 33.38 17.69 1.60
CA GLY A 70 34.13 18.25 2.75
C GLY A 70 33.36 18.36 4.07
N GLY A 71 32.19 17.72 4.20
CA GLY A 71 31.35 17.79 5.40
C GLY A 71 31.32 16.49 6.20
N THR A 72 31.31 16.57 7.52
CA THR A 72 30.98 15.41 8.36
C THR A 72 29.47 15.23 8.36
N VAL A 73 29.01 14.12 7.80
CA VAL A 73 27.59 13.76 7.72
C VAL A 73 27.27 12.75 8.81
N SER A 74 26.25 13.03 9.62
CA SER A 74 25.66 12.04 10.52
C SER A 74 24.20 11.81 10.15
N LEU A 75 23.84 10.54 9.96
CA LEU A 75 22.48 10.10 9.69
C LEU A 75 21.99 9.28 10.88
N GLN A 76 20.85 9.68 11.46
CA GLN A 76 20.28 9.01 12.62
C GLN A 76 18.84 8.56 12.33
N MET A 77 18.56 7.29 12.62
CA MET A 77 17.25 6.66 12.45
C MET A 77 16.98 5.78 13.67
N PRO A 78 16.07 6.15 14.58
CA PRO A 78 15.18 7.32 14.57
C PRO A 78 15.89 8.64 14.95
N PRO A 79 15.29 9.82 14.72
CA PRO A 79 15.89 11.13 15.05
C PRO A 79 16.26 11.23 16.54
N ALA A 80 17.39 11.89 16.85
CA ALA A 80 17.87 12.06 18.21
C ALA A 80 17.22 13.26 18.92
N THR A 81 16.80 14.29 18.18
CA THR A 81 16.28 15.54 18.73
C THR A 81 15.07 16.10 17.96
N GLY A 82 14.37 17.08 18.53
CA GLY A 82 13.25 17.79 17.90
C GLY A 82 11.90 17.06 17.98
N PRO A 83 10.87 17.56 17.27
CA PRO A 83 9.47 17.10 17.40
C PRO A 83 9.22 15.62 17.04
N TYR A 84 10.15 15.02 16.29
CA TYR A 84 10.08 13.64 15.82
C TYR A 84 11.16 12.75 16.47
N ALA A 85 11.77 13.20 17.58
CA ALA A 85 12.77 12.42 18.32
C ALA A 85 12.21 11.06 18.76
N GLY A 86 12.97 9.99 18.53
CA GLY A 86 12.59 8.62 18.90
C GLY A 86 11.43 8.00 18.10
N ARG A 87 10.86 8.72 17.11
CA ARG A 87 9.77 8.16 16.27
C ARG A 87 10.32 7.29 15.15
N TYR A 88 9.89 6.03 15.12
CA TYR A 88 10.18 5.10 14.03
C TYR A 88 9.56 5.58 12.71
N GLY A 89 10.24 5.30 11.59
CA GLY A 89 9.82 5.72 10.25
C GLY A 89 10.22 7.15 9.88
N TYR A 90 10.95 7.84 10.76
CA TYR A 90 11.60 9.12 10.50
C TYR A 90 13.12 8.95 10.46
N CYS A 91 13.79 9.77 9.67
CA CYS A 91 15.23 9.86 9.56
C CYS A 91 15.67 11.31 9.74
N GLU A 92 16.80 11.49 10.38
CA GLU A 92 17.45 12.77 10.62
C GLU A 92 18.80 12.77 9.91
N ALA A 93 19.02 13.77 9.05
CA ALA A 93 20.27 14.00 8.39
C ALA A 93 20.86 15.32 8.91
N VAL A 94 22.10 15.28 9.38
CA VAL A 94 22.85 16.46 9.85
C VAL A 94 24.18 16.52 9.11
N ILE A 95 24.54 17.71 8.65
CA ILE A 95 25.86 17.98 8.09
C ILE A 95 26.49 19.16 8.81
N GLN A 96 27.77 19.02 9.10
CA GLN A 96 28.64 20.11 9.51
C GLN A 96 29.69 20.32 8.42
N MET A 97 29.74 21.54 7.88
CA MET A 97 30.71 21.94 6.86
C MET A 97 31.40 23.23 7.27
N HIS A 98 32.67 23.37 6.96
CA HIS A 98 33.33 24.67 7.01
C HIS A 98 33.13 25.37 5.67
N SER A 99 32.80 26.66 5.70
CA SER A 99 32.95 27.47 4.49
C SER A 99 34.44 27.48 4.11
N THR A 100 34.77 27.43 2.83
CA THR A 100 36.17 27.56 2.37
C THR A 100 36.77 28.84 2.96
N ASN A 101 38.02 28.79 3.47
CA ASN A 101 38.69 29.96 4.03
C ASN A 101 38.63 31.14 3.05
N THR A 102 38.00 32.22 3.48
CA THR A 102 37.77 33.39 2.64
C THR A 102 38.52 34.61 3.16
N LEU A 103 38.41 35.67 2.39
CA LEU A 103 39.29 36.85 2.43
C LEU A 103 39.35 37.51 3.81
N PHE A 104 38.24 37.55 4.56
CA PHE A 104 38.21 38.14 5.90
C PHE A 104 38.77 37.19 6.96
N SER A 105 38.35 35.92 7.00
CA SER A 105 38.95 34.91 7.89
C SER A 105 40.47 34.77 7.70
N SER A 106 40.97 34.88 6.46
CA SER A 106 42.41 34.94 6.16
C SER A 106 43.07 36.23 6.64
N PHE A 107 42.37 37.37 6.56
CA PHE A 107 42.87 38.68 7.01
C PHE A 107 42.90 38.81 8.54
N SER A 108 41.90 38.26 9.23
CA SER A 108 41.78 38.27 10.69
C SER A 108 42.54 37.14 11.39
N GLY A 109 43.07 36.17 10.63
CA GLY A 109 43.71 34.97 11.17
C GLY A 109 42.75 34.03 11.90
N SER A 110 41.44 34.16 11.67
CA SER A 110 40.42 33.31 12.29
C SER A 110 40.03 32.15 11.37
N LEU A 111 39.66 31.01 11.94
CA LEU A 111 39.12 29.89 11.17
C LEU A 111 37.79 30.27 10.51
N ALA A 112 37.54 29.76 9.30
CA ALA A 112 36.26 29.93 8.65
C ALA A 112 35.13 29.33 9.51
N PRO A 113 33.99 30.03 9.63
CA PRO A 113 32.89 29.59 10.46
C PRO A 113 32.29 28.28 9.94
N ALA A 114 31.95 27.40 10.86
CA ALA A 114 31.22 26.17 10.57
C ALA A 114 29.74 26.47 10.31
N VAL A 115 29.18 25.84 9.29
CA VAL A 115 27.77 25.87 8.93
C VAL A 115 27.16 24.51 9.22
N ASN A 116 26.08 24.52 9.99
CA ASN A 116 25.30 23.34 10.31
C ASN A 116 23.97 23.36 9.53
N ALA A 117 23.63 22.23 8.92
CA ALA A 117 22.33 22.00 8.31
C ALA A 117 21.73 20.68 8.81
N ARG A 118 20.40 20.68 8.96
CA ARG A 118 19.64 19.58 9.55
C ARG A 118 18.29 19.47 8.86
N ALA A 119 17.97 18.27 8.39
CA ALA A 119 16.66 17.92 7.87
C ALA A 119 16.14 16.65 8.54
N VAL A 120 14.82 16.58 8.68
CA VAL A 120 14.12 15.40 9.17
C VAL A 120 13.03 15.06 8.16
N ALA A 121 13.05 13.84 7.66
CA ALA A 121 12.00 13.33 6.78
C ALA A 121 11.51 11.99 7.32
N GLY A 122 10.23 11.72 7.16
CA GLY A 122 9.66 10.43 7.48
C GLY A 122 8.60 10.06 6.47
N TYR A 123 8.19 8.81 6.50
CA TYR A 123 7.08 8.37 5.70
C TYR A 123 5.83 8.29 6.56
N ARG A 124 4.70 8.68 5.95
CA ARG A 124 3.38 8.39 6.48
C ARG A 124 2.78 7.35 5.56
N SER A 125 2.36 6.21 6.12
CA SER A 125 1.50 5.28 5.40
C SER A 125 0.30 6.07 4.89
N VAL A 126 0.11 6.04 3.58
CA VAL A 126 -0.88 6.88 2.92
C VAL A 126 -2.26 6.42 3.38
N SER A 127 -2.91 7.21 4.24
CA SER A 127 -4.32 7.08 4.62
C SER A 127 -5.24 7.73 3.56
N SER A 128 -4.85 7.68 2.29
CA SER A 128 -5.82 7.94 1.22
C SER A 128 -6.79 6.76 1.22
N PRO A 129 -8.08 6.93 0.89
CA PRO A 129 -8.99 5.81 0.67
C PRO A 129 -8.55 5.06 -0.61
N GLU A 130 -7.42 4.37 -0.53
CA GLU A 130 -6.96 3.41 -1.53
C GLU A 130 -7.92 2.24 -1.45
N MET A 131 -8.72 2.10 -2.50
CA MET A 131 -9.79 1.11 -2.59
C MET A 131 -9.26 -0.22 -3.09
N ILE A 132 -8.22 -0.18 -3.92
CA ILE A 132 -7.54 -1.36 -4.43
C ILE A 132 -6.04 -1.18 -4.22
N ILE A 133 -5.44 -2.11 -3.51
CA ILE A 133 -3.99 -2.24 -3.40
C ILE A 133 -3.63 -3.63 -3.92
N ALA A 134 -3.12 -3.69 -5.15
CA ALA A 134 -2.59 -4.90 -5.77
C ALA A 134 -1.12 -5.09 -5.37
N LEU A 135 -0.85 -6.07 -4.51
CA LEU A 135 0.42 -6.23 -3.80
C LEU A 135 1.48 -7.02 -4.59
N ASP A 136 1.11 -7.93 -5.48
CA ASP A 136 2.07 -8.82 -6.12
C ASP A 136 2.87 -8.09 -7.23
N LYS A 137 4.12 -7.78 -6.90
CA LYS A 137 5.04 -7.11 -7.83
C LYS A 137 5.46 -7.95 -9.02
N ARG A 138 5.31 -9.28 -8.94
CA ARG A 138 5.81 -10.25 -9.94
C ARG A 138 4.72 -10.73 -10.88
N TYR A 139 3.47 -10.40 -10.57
CA TYR A 139 2.33 -10.80 -11.39
C TYR A 139 2.01 -9.72 -12.42
N SER A 140 1.69 -10.13 -13.64
CA SER A 140 1.35 -9.24 -14.75
C SER A 140 0.19 -9.87 -15.56
N PRO A 141 -0.93 -9.17 -15.77
CA PRO A 141 -1.23 -7.81 -15.28
C PRO A 141 -1.61 -7.76 -13.80
N GLY A 142 -1.14 -6.73 -13.09
CA GLY A 142 -1.57 -6.46 -11.71
C GLY A 142 -2.97 -5.86 -11.65
N LEU A 143 -3.33 -5.03 -12.62
CA LEU A 143 -4.70 -4.59 -12.89
C LEU A 143 -5.09 -5.04 -14.30
N ASN A 144 -6.17 -5.79 -14.42
CA ASN A 144 -6.62 -6.32 -15.70
C ASN A 144 -8.10 -5.99 -15.94
N CYS A 145 -8.37 -5.13 -16.92
CA CYS A 145 -9.69 -4.86 -17.45
C CYS A 145 -9.91 -5.74 -18.69
N VAL A 146 -10.85 -6.68 -18.60
CA VAL A 146 -11.28 -7.53 -19.72
C VAL A 146 -12.73 -7.23 -20.11
N GLY A 147 -13.47 -6.54 -19.25
CA GLY A 147 -14.84 -6.12 -19.51
C GLY A 147 -14.95 -5.01 -20.56
N ASN A 148 -16.17 -4.80 -21.07
CA ASN A 148 -16.50 -3.73 -22.01
C ASN A 148 -17.06 -2.47 -21.31
N GLY A 149 -17.54 -2.62 -20.07
CA GLY A 149 -18.09 -1.51 -19.29
C GLY A 149 -17.02 -0.67 -18.59
N GLN A 150 -17.46 0.15 -17.64
CA GLN A 150 -16.57 1.00 -16.85
C GLN A 150 -16.53 0.55 -15.38
N LEU A 151 -15.32 0.33 -14.84
CA LEU A 151 -15.13 0.20 -13.39
C LEU A 151 -14.84 1.58 -12.79
N GLN A 152 -15.80 2.09 -12.05
CA GLN A 152 -15.76 3.35 -11.32
C GLN A 152 -15.26 3.10 -9.90
N ILE A 153 -14.29 3.88 -9.45
CA ILE A 153 -13.60 3.69 -8.17
C ILE A 153 -13.53 5.04 -7.47
N ASP A 154 -14.35 5.21 -6.43
CA ASP A 154 -14.35 6.43 -5.62
C ASP A 154 -13.20 6.39 -4.60
N GLY A 155 -11.97 6.36 -5.11
CA GLY A 155 -10.76 6.25 -4.32
C GLY A 155 -9.49 6.05 -5.16
N GLY A 156 -8.40 5.75 -4.48
CA GLY A 156 -7.11 5.43 -5.08
C GLY A 156 -7.01 3.96 -5.50
N VAL A 157 -6.18 3.69 -6.49
CA VAL A 157 -5.77 2.36 -6.89
C VAL A 157 -4.25 2.31 -6.98
N ILE A 158 -3.66 1.34 -6.30
CA ILE A 158 -2.22 1.02 -6.38
C ILE A 158 -2.04 -0.36 -6.98
N THR A 159 -1.05 -0.51 -7.85
CA THR A 159 -0.51 -1.83 -8.23
C THR A 159 1.00 -1.84 -8.17
N ASN A 160 1.52 -2.82 -7.46
CA ASN A 160 2.94 -3.08 -7.34
C ASN A 160 3.53 -3.82 -8.56
N SER A 161 2.68 -4.30 -9.47
CA SER A 161 3.11 -5.04 -10.67
C SER A 161 4.16 -4.25 -11.46
N GLN A 162 5.27 -4.90 -11.79
CA GLN A 162 6.39 -4.28 -12.52
C GLN A 162 6.40 -4.65 -14.01
N GLY A 163 5.22 -4.83 -14.61
CA GLY A 163 5.07 -5.11 -16.04
C GLY A 163 5.56 -3.96 -16.94
N TRP A 164 5.82 -4.29 -18.20
CA TRP A 164 6.27 -3.37 -19.25
C TRP A 164 5.11 -2.47 -19.70
N GLY A 165 5.36 -1.49 -20.57
CA GLY A 165 4.29 -0.72 -21.22
C GLY A 165 4.69 0.72 -21.50
N VAL A 166 3.74 1.62 -21.35
CA VAL A 166 3.94 3.06 -21.44
C VAL A 166 3.48 3.77 -20.17
N ASP A 167 4.01 4.97 -19.92
CA ASP A 167 3.58 5.86 -18.84
C ASP A 167 2.42 6.78 -19.27
N GLU A 168 1.99 7.67 -18.37
CA GLU A 168 0.91 8.63 -18.64
C GLU A 168 1.21 9.62 -19.78
N TYR A 169 2.47 9.75 -20.20
CA TYR A 169 2.91 10.60 -21.30
C TYR A 169 3.18 9.79 -22.59
N GLY A 170 2.93 8.48 -22.57
CA GLY A 170 3.20 7.57 -23.69
C GLY A 170 4.66 7.16 -23.83
N ALA A 171 5.54 7.52 -22.89
CA ALA A 171 6.94 7.10 -22.94
C ALA A 171 7.07 5.65 -22.43
N SER A 172 7.98 4.89 -23.07
CA SER A 172 8.17 3.47 -22.75
C SER A 172 8.63 3.27 -21.31
N VAL A 173 8.01 2.34 -20.61
CA VAL A 173 8.39 1.88 -19.28
C VAL A 173 8.99 0.48 -19.42
N PRO A 174 10.32 0.32 -19.23
CA PRO A 174 10.90 -1.00 -19.10
C PRO A 174 10.40 -1.61 -17.79
N GLY A 175 9.81 -2.79 -17.82
CA GLY A 175 9.44 -3.47 -16.59
C GLY A 175 10.36 -4.67 -16.30
N ALA A 176 10.16 -5.26 -15.12
CA ALA A 176 10.94 -6.40 -14.64
C ALA A 176 10.31 -7.75 -15.04
N ILE A 177 9.04 -7.76 -15.48
CA ILE A 177 8.26 -8.95 -15.81
C ILE A 177 7.52 -8.78 -17.14
N ASN A 178 7.30 -9.88 -17.86
CA ASN A 178 6.59 -9.87 -19.15
C ASN A 178 5.10 -9.47 -18.97
N GLY A 179 4.55 -8.73 -19.94
CA GLY A 179 3.19 -8.21 -19.93
C GLY A 179 3.07 -6.84 -19.28
N TYR A 180 1.86 -6.27 -19.28
CA TYR A 180 1.60 -4.91 -18.80
C TYR A 180 1.24 -4.88 -17.32
N ALA A 181 1.76 -3.91 -16.55
CA ALA A 181 1.38 -3.78 -15.13
C ALA A 181 -0.11 -3.44 -14.97
N GLY A 182 -0.62 -2.57 -15.85
CA GLY A 182 -2.05 -2.32 -16.03
C GLY A 182 -2.47 -2.63 -17.47
N ASN A 183 -3.44 -3.54 -17.62
CA ASN A 183 -3.98 -3.94 -18.91
C ASN A 183 -5.43 -3.49 -19.07
N ILE A 184 -5.70 -2.83 -20.20
CA ILE A 184 -7.03 -2.54 -20.74
C ILE A 184 -7.18 -3.39 -22.01
N GLY A 185 -7.74 -4.59 -21.86
CA GLY A 185 -7.79 -5.60 -22.92
C GLY A 185 -8.99 -5.49 -23.87
N SER A 186 -10.00 -4.68 -23.53
CA SER A 186 -11.18 -4.42 -24.37
C SER A 186 -11.52 -2.93 -24.37
N ASN A 187 -12.73 -2.56 -24.80
CA ASN A 187 -13.26 -1.19 -24.75
C ASN A 187 -13.58 -0.69 -23.32
N GLY A 188 -13.40 -1.53 -22.30
CA GLY A 188 -13.64 -1.14 -20.93
C GLY A 188 -12.64 -0.13 -20.40
N THR A 189 -13.03 0.63 -19.39
CA THR A 189 -12.19 1.68 -18.82
C THR A 189 -12.17 1.61 -17.30
N PHE A 190 -11.03 1.98 -16.71
CA PHE A 190 -10.92 2.24 -15.29
C PHE A 190 -11.12 3.73 -15.04
N ARG A 191 -12.00 4.08 -14.10
CA ARG A 191 -12.23 5.47 -13.72
C ARG A 191 -12.06 5.63 -12.22
N GLY A 192 -11.17 6.51 -11.79
CA GLY A 192 -10.84 6.64 -10.37
C GLY A 192 -10.18 7.96 -10.03
N ARG A 193 -9.93 8.18 -8.74
CA ARG A 193 -9.32 9.42 -8.25
C ARG A 193 -7.80 9.45 -8.48
N SER A 194 -7.15 8.29 -8.37
CA SER A 194 -5.72 8.15 -8.63
C SER A 194 -5.40 6.71 -9.02
N PHE A 195 -4.52 6.53 -10.01
CA PHE A 195 -3.96 5.24 -10.36
C PHE A 195 -2.44 5.31 -10.25
N ARG A 196 -1.87 4.54 -9.33
CA ARG A 196 -0.44 4.47 -9.06
C ARG A 196 0.07 3.10 -9.48
N ILE A 197 0.80 3.05 -10.59
CA ILE A 197 1.22 1.81 -11.25
C ILE A 197 2.74 1.68 -11.16
N GLY A 198 3.24 0.57 -10.59
CA GLY A 198 4.67 0.32 -10.43
C GLY A 198 5.41 0.21 -11.77
N GLY A 199 4.81 -0.49 -12.74
CA GLY A 199 5.30 -0.64 -14.11
C GLY A 199 4.60 0.26 -15.13
N GLY A 200 4.49 -0.22 -16.36
CA GLY A 200 3.80 0.45 -17.47
C GLY A 200 2.40 -0.10 -17.74
N VAL A 201 1.60 0.65 -18.49
CA VAL A 201 0.27 0.22 -18.95
C VAL A 201 0.24 0.01 -20.46
N ASN A 202 -0.72 -0.76 -20.98
CA ASN A 202 -0.87 -0.94 -22.42
C ASN A 202 -1.57 0.23 -23.12
N ASN A 203 -2.54 0.86 -22.44
CA ASN A 203 -3.37 1.93 -22.98
C ASN A 203 -3.65 2.98 -21.88
N PRO A 204 -2.85 4.05 -21.79
CA PRO A 204 -3.05 5.13 -20.82
C PRO A 204 -4.42 5.80 -20.90
N ALA A 205 -5.01 5.88 -22.11
CA ALA A 205 -6.31 6.50 -22.32
C ALA A 205 -7.48 5.73 -21.67
N GLY A 206 -7.27 4.46 -21.31
CA GLY A 206 -8.26 3.66 -20.58
C GLY A 206 -8.33 3.97 -19.08
N PHE A 207 -7.45 4.83 -18.56
CA PHE A 207 -7.44 5.30 -17.16
C PHE A 207 -7.97 6.72 -17.09
N LEU A 208 -9.24 6.85 -16.71
CA LEU A 208 -10.00 8.10 -16.75
C LEU A 208 -10.14 8.74 -15.37
N PRO A 209 -10.18 10.08 -15.27
CA PRO A 209 -10.43 10.79 -14.02
C PRO A 209 -11.83 10.51 -13.47
N TRP A 210 -11.97 10.44 -12.14
CA TRP A 210 -13.26 10.29 -11.44
C TRP A 210 -14.34 11.23 -11.99
N ILE A 211 -14.03 12.53 -12.08
CA ILE A 211 -14.89 13.54 -12.69
C ILE A 211 -14.55 13.67 -14.18
N ALA A 212 -15.55 13.74 -15.05
CA ALA A 212 -15.34 13.91 -16.49
C ALA A 212 -14.60 15.22 -16.77
N GLY A 213 -13.53 15.15 -17.57
CA GLY A 213 -12.68 16.31 -17.87
C GLY A 213 -11.76 16.74 -16.74
N GLY A 214 -11.63 15.96 -15.65
CA GLY A 214 -10.64 16.20 -14.61
C GLY A 214 -9.21 15.88 -15.05
N ASP A 215 -8.24 16.17 -14.17
CA ASP A 215 -6.83 15.91 -14.42
C ASP A 215 -6.53 14.41 -14.62
N GLN A 216 -5.56 14.10 -15.48
CA GLN A 216 -5.13 12.72 -15.76
C GLN A 216 -4.72 12.01 -14.43
N PRO A 217 -5.43 10.94 -14.00
CA PRO A 217 -5.20 10.32 -12.69
C PRO A 217 -4.07 9.28 -12.68
N LEU A 218 -3.59 8.86 -13.86
CA LEU A 218 -2.58 7.82 -14.04
C LEU A 218 -1.19 8.35 -13.73
N ARG A 219 -0.46 7.61 -12.89
CA ARG A 219 0.96 7.79 -12.59
C ARG A 219 1.65 6.44 -12.67
N CYS A 220 2.55 6.28 -13.63
CA CYS A 220 3.38 5.08 -13.76
C CYS A 220 4.76 5.27 -13.09
N ARG A 221 5.57 4.20 -13.03
CA ARG A 221 6.91 4.20 -12.40
C ARG A 221 6.89 4.60 -10.92
N VAL A 222 5.79 4.34 -10.22
CA VAL A 222 5.70 4.65 -8.79
C VAL A 222 6.47 3.60 -7.96
N PRO A 223 7.04 3.98 -6.81
CA PRO A 223 7.63 3.01 -5.89
C PRO A 223 6.63 1.95 -5.41
N LEU A 224 7.14 0.75 -5.12
CA LEU A 224 6.37 -0.33 -4.50
C LEU A 224 5.81 0.12 -3.16
N VAL A 225 4.55 -0.22 -2.91
CA VAL A 225 3.86 0.03 -1.64
C VAL A 225 3.90 -1.26 -0.81
N PRO A 226 4.36 -1.22 0.45
CA PRO A 226 4.33 -2.39 1.32
C PRO A 226 2.89 -2.78 1.68
N ASP A 227 2.68 -4.03 2.06
CA ASP A 227 1.38 -4.53 2.50
C ASP A 227 0.93 -3.82 3.79
N PRO A 228 -0.16 -3.02 3.75
CA PRO A 228 -0.63 -2.28 4.92
C PRO A 228 -1.24 -3.19 6.00
N LEU A 229 -1.67 -4.40 5.65
CA LEU A 229 -2.32 -5.36 6.55
C LEU A 229 -1.37 -6.49 6.98
N ILE A 230 -0.07 -6.36 6.70
CA ILE A 230 0.90 -7.40 7.04
C ILE A 230 0.93 -7.69 8.55
N ASN A 231 0.72 -6.69 9.39
CA ASN A 231 0.74 -6.81 10.85
C ASN A 231 -0.60 -7.25 11.46
N LEU A 232 -1.64 -7.51 10.65
CA LEU A 232 -2.94 -7.97 11.15
C LEU A 232 -2.76 -9.33 11.86
N PRO A 233 -3.16 -9.51 13.13
CA PRO A 233 -2.93 -10.78 13.81
C PRO A 233 -3.69 -11.93 13.12
N THR A 234 -3.19 -13.15 13.22
CA THR A 234 -3.94 -14.33 12.75
C THR A 234 -5.16 -14.58 13.66
N PRO A 235 -6.34 -14.92 13.12
CA PRO A 235 -7.48 -15.33 13.93
C PRO A 235 -7.17 -16.55 14.80
N MET A 236 -7.43 -16.44 16.10
CA MET A 236 -7.23 -17.47 17.13
C MET A 236 -8.24 -17.26 18.27
N ILE A 237 -8.32 -18.20 19.22
CA ILE A 237 -9.33 -18.13 20.29
C ILE A 237 -9.23 -16.82 21.08
N SER A 238 -8.01 -16.34 21.37
CA SER A 238 -7.79 -15.12 22.16
C SER A 238 -8.27 -13.83 21.50
N ASN A 239 -8.51 -13.82 20.18
CA ASN A 239 -8.99 -12.65 19.43
C ASN A 239 -10.36 -12.88 18.76
N GLY A 240 -11.13 -13.86 19.26
CA GLY A 240 -12.56 -13.99 18.97
C GLY A 240 -12.98 -15.22 18.16
N VAL A 241 -12.06 -16.13 17.83
CA VAL A 241 -12.42 -17.39 17.15
C VAL A 241 -13.14 -18.34 18.10
N ASN A 242 -14.27 -18.90 17.65
CA ASN A 242 -14.91 -20.03 18.31
C ASN A 242 -14.30 -21.35 17.80
N ALA A 243 -13.68 -22.13 18.68
CA ALA A 243 -12.99 -23.38 18.32
C ALA A 243 -13.93 -24.58 18.05
N THR A 244 -15.26 -24.40 18.15
CA THR A 244 -16.22 -25.48 17.89
C THR A 244 -16.11 -25.92 16.43
N SER A 245 -15.79 -27.21 16.21
CA SER A 245 -15.84 -27.81 14.88
C SER A 245 -17.28 -27.97 14.42
N ARG A 246 -17.61 -27.36 13.29
CA ARG A 246 -18.93 -27.39 12.64
C ARG A 246 -18.96 -28.30 11.41
N GLY A 247 -17.81 -28.82 10.99
CA GLY A 247 -17.68 -29.73 9.86
C GLY A 247 -17.99 -29.10 8.52
N ARG A 248 -18.52 -29.92 7.61
CA ARG A 248 -18.82 -29.56 6.21
C ARG A 248 -20.26 -29.08 6.07
N VAL A 249 -20.46 -27.91 5.46
CA VAL A 249 -21.81 -27.40 5.14
C VAL A 249 -22.05 -27.43 3.64
N GLN A 250 -23.11 -28.10 3.20
CA GLN A 250 -23.65 -28.03 1.83
C GLN A 250 -25.13 -27.74 1.86
N ILE A 251 -25.54 -26.63 1.27
CA ILE A 251 -26.94 -26.21 1.21
C ILE A 251 -27.30 -25.97 -0.24
N SER A 252 -28.07 -26.88 -0.84
CA SER A 252 -28.52 -26.80 -2.23
C SER A 252 -30.03 -26.71 -2.40
N SER A 253 -30.81 -27.10 -1.37
CA SER A 253 -32.27 -27.08 -1.42
C SER A 253 -32.81 -25.65 -1.30
N THR A 254 -33.67 -25.24 -2.24
CA THR A 254 -34.31 -23.91 -2.25
C THR A 254 -35.29 -23.70 -1.09
N GLY A 255 -35.86 -24.77 -0.52
CA GLY A 255 -36.74 -24.72 0.64
C GLY A 255 -36.01 -24.70 1.99
N TYR A 256 -34.68 -24.87 2.01
CA TYR A 256 -33.92 -24.87 3.25
C TYR A 256 -33.98 -23.49 3.91
N THR A 257 -34.27 -23.44 5.20
CA THR A 257 -34.08 -22.24 6.03
C THR A 257 -33.25 -22.62 7.23
N GLY A 258 -32.11 -21.95 7.43
CA GLY A 258 -31.19 -22.28 8.50
C GLY A 258 -30.29 -21.13 8.90
N THR A 259 -29.72 -21.27 10.10
CA THR A 259 -28.78 -20.31 10.68
C THR A 259 -27.45 -21.00 10.92
N LEU A 260 -26.35 -20.43 10.42
CA LEU A 260 -25.00 -20.88 10.68
C LEU A 260 -24.39 -20.07 11.82
N GLN A 261 -23.66 -20.73 12.70
CA GLN A 261 -23.05 -20.13 13.89
C GLN A 261 -21.52 -20.04 13.70
N PRO A 262 -20.84 -19.05 14.30
CA PRO A 262 -19.39 -18.98 14.28
C PRO A 262 -18.74 -20.29 14.75
N GLY A 263 -17.60 -20.63 14.14
CA GLY A 263 -16.92 -21.90 14.36
C GLY A 263 -15.91 -22.23 13.25
N ILE A 264 -15.36 -23.44 13.34
CA ILE A 264 -14.40 -23.99 12.38
C ILE A 264 -15.13 -24.93 11.44
N TYR A 265 -15.07 -24.65 10.14
CA TYR A 265 -15.69 -25.39 9.06
C TYR A 265 -14.63 -26.00 8.16
N SER A 266 -14.92 -27.17 7.59
CA SER A 266 -14.05 -27.72 6.54
C SER A 266 -14.32 -27.09 5.18
N GLU A 267 -15.58 -26.70 4.92
CA GLU A 267 -16.03 -25.94 3.75
C GLU A 267 -17.46 -25.45 3.98
N ILE A 268 -17.85 -24.40 3.26
CA ILE A 268 -19.23 -23.87 3.26
C ILE A 268 -19.64 -23.64 1.82
N ASN A 269 -20.51 -24.50 1.29
CA ASN A 269 -21.11 -24.32 -0.04
C ASN A 269 -22.61 -24.09 0.06
N ILE A 270 -23.07 -22.97 -0.48
CA ILE A 270 -24.47 -22.56 -0.52
C ILE A 270 -24.85 -22.25 -1.97
N SER A 271 -25.75 -23.06 -2.53
CA SER A 271 -26.31 -22.87 -3.87
C SER A 271 -27.83 -22.67 -3.85
N GLY A 272 -28.51 -22.82 -2.71
CA GLY A 272 -29.94 -22.59 -2.54
C GLY A 272 -30.36 -22.32 -1.10
N GLY A 273 -31.63 -21.99 -0.89
CA GLY A 273 -32.23 -21.80 0.44
C GLY A 273 -32.08 -20.39 1.00
N LYS A 274 -32.58 -20.19 2.22
CA LYS A 274 -32.41 -18.98 3.04
C LYS A 274 -31.45 -19.26 4.18
N VAL A 275 -30.27 -18.66 4.13
CA VAL A 275 -29.21 -18.90 5.12
C VAL A 275 -28.85 -17.61 5.82
N THR A 276 -28.86 -17.62 7.15
CA THR A 276 -28.43 -16.49 7.96
C THR A 276 -27.18 -16.85 8.76
N PHE A 277 -26.15 -16.03 8.69
CA PHE A 277 -24.96 -16.17 9.53
C PHE A 277 -25.12 -15.29 10.77
N GLN A 278 -24.88 -15.86 11.95
CA GLN A 278 -24.77 -15.07 13.18
C GLN A 278 -23.45 -14.27 13.18
N PRO A 279 -23.43 -13.08 13.80
CA PRO A 279 -22.21 -12.28 13.85
C PRO A 279 -21.03 -13.04 14.50
N GLY A 280 -19.83 -12.89 13.94
CA GLY A 280 -18.62 -13.53 14.45
C GLY A 280 -17.65 -14.00 13.36
N ILE A 281 -16.63 -14.76 13.79
CA ILE A 281 -15.55 -15.24 12.92
C ILE A 281 -15.84 -16.69 12.50
N TYR A 282 -15.86 -16.92 11.18
CA TYR A 282 -16.02 -18.21 10.54
C TYR A 282 -14.68 -18.63 9.96
N VAL A 283 -14.09 -19.69 10.50
CA VAL A 283 -12.81 -20.22 9.99
C VAL A 283 -13.10 -21.37 9.04
N ILE A 284 -12.56 -21.34 7.83
CA ILE A 284 -12.64 -22.42 6.85
C ILE A 284 -11.25 -23.02 6.66
N THR A 285 -11.08 -24.28 7.05
CA THR A 285 -9.79 -24.99 7.04
C THR A 285 -9.69 -25.97 5.87
N GLY A 286 -8.88 -25.64 4.87
CA GLY A 286 -8.52 -26.52 3.76
C GLY A 286 -9.58 -26.73 2.68
N GLY A 287 -10.68 -25.97 2.74
CA GLY A 287 -11.76 -25.98 1.75
C GLY A 287 -12.24 -24.57 1.43
N GLU A 288 -13.26 -24.46 0.57
CA GLU A 288 -13.71 -23.19 0.00
C GLU A 288 -14.92 -22.60 0.73
N LEU A 289 -15.06 -21.28 0.63
CA LEU A 289 -16.31 -20.57 0.87
C LEU A 289 -16.97 -20.30 -0.49
N LYS A 290 -18.07 -20.99 -0.79
CA LYS A 290 -18.78 -20.88 -2.07
C LYS A 290 -20.24 -20.53 -1.87
N ILE A 291 -20.63 -19.31 -2.25
CA ILE A 291 -22.00 -18.81 -2.21
C ILE A 291 -22.41 -18.46 -3.65
N THR A 292 -23.05 -19.41 -4.32
CA THR A 292 -23.44 -19.27 -5.74
C THR A 292 -24.94 -19.13 -5.95
N GLY A 293 -25.74 -19.30 -4.90
CA GLY A 293 -27.20 -19.13 -4.95
C GLY A 293 -27.81 -19.01 -3.56
N GLY A 294 -29.15 -18.96 -3.50
CA GLY A 294 -29.89 -18.76 -2.25
C GLY A 294 -29.94 -17.30 -1.78
N ASN A 295 -30.75 -17.05 -0.76
CA ASN A 295 -30.84 -15.78 -0.04
C ASN A 295 -29.95 -15.87 1.21
N VAL A 296 -28.73 -15.37 1.07
CA VAL A 296 -27.72 -15.39 2.15
C VAL A 296 -27.61 -14.01 2.79
N VAL A 297 -27.75 -13.97 4.11
CA VAL A 297 -27.56 -12.76 4.91
C VAL A 297 -26.49 -13.03 5.97
N ALA A 298 -25.40 -12.27 5.91
CA ALA A 298 -24.31 -12.36 6.86
C ALA A 298 -23.92 -10.95 7.32
N ASN A 299 -24.42 -10.56 8.50
CA ASN A 299 -24.18 -9.23 9.05
C ASN A 299 -23.25 -9.31 10.24
N GLY A 300 -22.14 -8.57 10.20
CA GLY A 300 -21.18 -8.58 11.31
C GLY A 300 -20.31 -9.83 11.32
N VAL A 301 -19.91 -10.33 10.14
CA VAL A 301 -19.12 -11.56 10.02
C VAL A 301 -17.76 -11.31 9.41
N MET A 302 -16.82 -12.19 9.75
CA MET A 302 -15.54 -12.32 9.07
C MET A 302 -15.35 -13.78 8.68
N PHE A 303 -14.93 -14.02 7.45
CA PHE A 303 -14.49 -15.34 7.00
C PHE A 303 -12.97 -15.38 6.91
N TYR A 304 -12.38 -16.32 7.64
CA TYR A 304 -10.96 -16.62 7.61
C TYR A 304 -10.72 -17.91 6.85
N ILE A 305 -10.05 -17.85 5.69
CA ILE A 305 -9.74 -19.03 4.88
C ILE A 305 -8.29 -19.42 5.11
N THR A 306 -8.09 -20.61 5.63
CA THR A 306 -6.77 -21.17 5.95
C THR A 306 -6.66 -22.62 5.47
N LEU A 307 -5.52 -23.26 5.71
CA LEU A 307 -5.23 -24.64 5.37
C LEU A 307 -5.61 -25.59 6.53
N LYS A 308 -5.46 -26.90 6.31
CA LYS A 308 -5.85 -27.94 7.30
C LYS A 308 -4.92 -28.00 8.52
N ASP A 309 -3.74 -27.40 8.44
CA ASP A 309 -2.72 -27.36 9.49
C ASP A 309 -2.98 -26.27 10.54
N TYR A 310 -4.01 -25.44 10.35
CA TYR A 310 -4.38 -24.37 11.27
C TYR A 310 -4.72 -24.88 12.68
N ASN A 311 -4.07 -24.28 13.68
CA ASN A 311 -4.39 -24.47 15.09
C ASN A 311 -5.10 -23.24 15.67
N PRO A 312 -6.37 -23.33 16.11
CA PRO A 312 -7.11 -22.18 16.64
C PRO A 312 -6.60 -21.66 17.98
N SER A 313 -5.88 -22.47 18.75
CA SER A 313 -5.38 -22.08 20.08
C SER A 313 -4.14 -21.20 19.99
N THR A 314 -3.28 -21.44 18.99
CA THR A 314 -2.00 -20.72 18.82
C THR A 314 -1.96 -19.84 17.57
N GLY A 315 -2.89 -20.04 16.63
CA GLY A 315 -2.85 -19.44 15.30
C GLY A 315 -1.71 -19.95 14.42
N LEU A 316 -0.94 -20.95 14.87
CA LEU A 316 0.14 -21.53 14.07
C LEU A 316 -0.40 -22.56 13.06
N PRO A 317 0.29 -22.76 11.93
CA PRO A 317 1.51 -22.06 11.49
C PRO A 317 1.26 -20.65 10.91
N ASP A 318 0.02 -20.28 10.70
CA ASP A 318 -0.39 -19.05 10.00
C ASP A 318 0.13 -17.75 10.64
N SER A 319 0.27 -17.71 11.96
CA SER A 319 0.82 -16.56 12.70
C SER A 319 2.31 -16.34 12.47
N ALA A 320 3.03 -17.34 11.95
CA ALA A 320 4.42 -17.22 11.52
C ALA A 320 4.55 -16.84 10.05
N ASP A 321 3.44 -16.74 9.29
CA ASP A 321 3.49 -16.32 7.89
C ASP A 321 3.87 -14.84 7.79
N GLY A 322 4.80 -14.51 6.89
CA GLY A 322 5.24 -13.15 6.62
C GLY A 322 5.20 -12.77 5.14
N GLU A 323 6.33 -12.29 4.63
CA GLU A 323 6.54 -11.92 3.21
C GLU A 323 6.88 -13.11 2.31
N SER A 324 6.83 -14.33 2.85
CA SER A 324 7.18 -15.56 2.14
C SER A 324 6.25 -15.81 0.95
N LEU A 325 6.85 -16.29 -0.14
CA LEU A 325 6.11 -16.68 -1.32
C LEU A 325 5.20 -17.88 -1.03
N PRO A 326 4.04 -17.98 -1.70
CA PRO A 326 3.23 -19.19 -1.67
C PRO A 326 4.07 -20.43 -2.04
N PRO A 327 4.01 -21.53 -1.27
CA PRO A 327 4.63 -22.79 -1.68
C PRO A 327 3.98 -23.33 -2.97
N THR A 328 4.79 -23.92 -3.86
CA THR A 328 4.39 -24.37 -5.21
C THR A 328 3.48 -25.61 -5.23
N ASN A 329 3.35 -26.35 -4.13
CA ASN A 329 2.53 -27.56 -4.04
C ASN A 329 1.17 -27.25 -3.38
N ASN A 330 0.09 -27.48 -4.15
CA ASN A 330 -1.20 -26.78 -4.03
C ASN A 330 -2.41 -27.62 -3.55
N ALA A 331 -2.21 -28.69 -2.79
CA ALA A 331 -3.28 -29.67 -2.58
C ALA A 331 -4.34 -29.32 -1.50
N GLN A 332 -4.25 -28.19 -0.80
CA GLN A 332 -5.09 -27.93 0.40
C GLN A 332 -5.54 -26.48 0.57
N ARG A 333 -5.61 -25.69 -0.50
CA ARG A 333 -6.01 -24.28 -0.43
C ARG A 333 -7.42 -24.11 -0.97
N GLY A 334 -8.28 -23.47 -0.19
CA GLY A 334 -9.58 -23.06 -0.66
C GLY A 334 -9.62 -21.60 -1.05
N GLY A 335 -10.39 -21.30 -2.10
CA GLY A 335 -10.72 -19.94 -2.50
C GLY A 335 -12.02 -19.42 -1.87
N ILE A 336 -12.40 -18.23 -2.33
CA ILE A 336 -13.69 -17.62 -2.04
C ILE A 336 -14.42 -17.41 -3.36
N THR A 337 -15.66 -17.85 -3.45
CA THR A 337 -16.53 -17.60 -4.59
C THR A 337 -17.88 -17.11 -4.09
N VAL A 338 -18.19 -15.84 -4.33
CA VAL A 338 -19.51 -15.24 -4.05
C VAL A 338 -20.07 -14.71 -5.35
N THR A 339 -21.07 -15.38 -5.92
CA THR A 339 -21.66 -14.99 -7.21
C THR A 339 -23.17 -14.76 -7.16
N SER A 340 -23.81 -14.97 -6.02
CA SER A 340 -25.22 -14.66 -5.82
C SER A 340 -25.42 -13.28 -5.20
N SER A 341 -26.68 -12.85 -5.14
CA SER A 341 -27.15 -11.63 -4.47
C SER A 341 -27.07 -11.71 -2.93
N ALA A 342 -25.98 -12.26 -2.38
CA ALA A 342 -25.76 -12.37 -0.95
C ALA A 342 -25.50 -11.01 -0.32
N THR A 343 -26.06 -10.76 0.87
CA THR A 343 -25.75 -9.57 1.67
C THR A 343 -24.69 -9.94 2.70
N LEU A 344 -23.47 -9.47 2.50
CA LEU A 344 -22.30 -9.71 3.32
C LEU A 344 -21.77 -8.39 3.88
N ARG A 345 -21.72 -8.30 5.20
CA ARG A 345 -21.23 -7.14 5.93
C ARG A 345 -20.17 -7.57 6.92
N ALA A 346 -19.01 -6.91 6.86
CA ALA A 346 -17.85 -7.17 7.68
C ALA A 346 -18.15 -7.19 9.18
N LEU A 347 -17.22 -7.80 9.92
CA LEU A 347 -17.25 -7.86 11.37
C LEU A 347 -17.33 -6.46 11.97
N ASN A 348 -18.41 -6.22 12.71
CA ASN A 348 -18.63 -4.97 13.41
C ASN A 348 -18.37 -5.15 14.91
N ASN A 349 -17.09 -5.20 15.28
CA ASN A 349 -16.68 -5.25 16.68
C ASN A 349 -15.47 -4.34 16.92
N PRO A 350 -15.65 -3.10 17.42
CA PRO A 350 -14.57 -2.12 17.57
C PRO A 350 -13.41 -2.56 18.46
N THR A 351 -13.60 -3.54 19.35
CA THR A 351 -12.53 -4.07 20.21
C THR A 351 -11.72 -5.18 19.54
N SER A 352 -12.22 -5.72 18.43
CA SER A 352 -11.52 -6.76 17.67
C SER A 352 -10.51 -6.13 16.73
N PRO A 353 -9.29 -6.70 16.58
CA PRO A 353 -8.35 -6.28 15.55
C PRO A 353 -8.88 -6.50 14.13
N PHE A 354 -9.97 -7.27 13.98
CA PHE A 354 -10.61 -7.56 12.71
C PHE A 354 -11.84 -6.68 12.43
N HIS A 355 -12.03 -5.58 13.17
CA HIS A 355 -13.10 -4.63 12.86
C HIS A 355 -13.03 -4.19 11.39
N GLY A 356 -14.17 -4.24 10.68
CA GLY A 356 -14.24 -3.89 9.26
C GLY A 356 -13.71 -4.95 8.30
N MET A 357 -13.16 -6.08 8.78
CA MET A 357 -12.74 -7.19 7.93
C MET A 357 -13.91 -8.09 7.55
N LEU A 358 -14.06 -8.36 6.25
CA LEU A 358 -15.02 -9.33 5.73
C LEU A 358 -14.35 -10.66 5.36
N PHE A 359 -13.29 -10.59 4.55
CA PHE A 359 -12.55 -11.76 4.11
C PHE A 359 -11.07 -11.61 4.45
N TYR A 360 -10.50 -12.65 5.03
CA TYR A 360 -9.08 -12.77 5.27
C TYR A 360 -8.63 -14.16 4.82
N LEU A 361 -7.84 -14.23 3.75
CA LEU A 361 -7.14 -15.45 3.36
C LEU A 361 -5.76 -15.46 4.03
N ARG A 362 -5.35 -16.62 4.57
CA ARG A 362 -4.00 -16.84 5.12
C ARG A 362 -2.94 -16.27 4.16
N ARG A 363 -1.90 -15.62 4.69
CA ARG A 363 -0.94 -14.82 3.89
C ARG A 363 -0.20 -15.59 2.82
N ILE A 364 -0.02 -16.90 2.98
CA ILE A 364 0.61 -17.73 1.96
C ILE A 364 -0.37 -18.23 0.91
N ASN A 365 -1.69 -18.08 1.11
CA ASN A 365 -2.75 -18.55 0.22
C ASN A 365 -2.83 -17.69 -1.05
N ASP A 366 -2.88 -18.36 -2.21
CA ASP A 366 -2.93 -17.79 -3.55
C ASP A 366 -4.19 -18.23 -4.32
N SER A 367 -5.11 -18.96 -3.67
CA SER A 367 -6.38 -19.37 -4.27
C SER A 367 -7.21 -18.18 -4.72
N ALA A 368 -7.93 -18.34 -5.83
CA ALA A 368 -8.72 -17.25 -6.41
C ALA A 368 -9.82 -16.74 -5.45
N VAL A 369 -10.05 -15.43 -5.48
CA VAL A 369 -11.17 -14.76 -4.82
C VAL A 369 -12.07 -14.21 -5.90
N THR A 370 -13.27 -14.76 -6.04
CA THR A 370 -14.27 -14.30 -7.02
C THR A 370 -15.44 -13.66 -6.30
N VAL A 371 -15.72 -12.41 -6.67
CA VAL A 371 -16.88 -11.67 -6.18
C VAL A 371 -17.64 -11.14 -7.39
N ALA A 372 -18.84 -11.65 -7.62
CA ALA A 372 -19.74 -11.16 -8.65
C ALA A 372 -20.84 -10.32 -8.03
N GLY A 373 -21.12 -9.17 -8.65
CA GLY A 373 -22.25 -8.31 -8.29
C GLY A 373 -23.28 -8.35 -9.40
N ASN A 374 -24.55 -8.47 -9.04
CA ASN A 374 -25.66 -8.19 -9.97
C ASN A 374 -26.74 -7.34 -9.29
N ALA A 375 -26.34 -6.54 -8.30
CA ALA A 375 -27.27 -5.87 -7.42
C ALA A 375 -27.10 -4.35 -7.44
N THR A 376 -28.24 -3.69 -7.33
CA THR A 376 -28.38 -2.23 -7.39
C THR A 376 -27.76 -1.51 -6.18
N SER A 377 -27.40 -2.21 -5.08
CA SER A 377 -26.86 -1.59 -3.86
C SER A 377 -26.08 -2.56 -2.94
N GLY A 378 -24.84 -2.18 -2.60
CA GLY A 378 -24.19 -2.38 -1.28
C GLY A 378 -24.17 -3.79 -0.68
N GLN A 379 -24.08 -4.82 -1.52
CA GLN A 379 -24.22 -6.21 -1.08
C GLN A 379 -23.01 -6.76 -0.33
N VAL A 380 -21.82 -6.31 -0.69
CA VAL A 380 -20.58 -6.71 -0.01
C VAL A 380 -19.99 -5.44 0.58
N VAL A 381 -19.78 -5.43 1.89
CA VAL A 381 -19.28 -4.28 2.63
C VAL A 381 -18.15 -4.70 3.56
N GLY A 382 -17.00 -4.02 3.46
CA GLY A 382 -15.83 -4.21 4.31
C GLY A 382 -14.54 -4.55 3.56
N THR A 383 -13.50 -4.90 4.30
CA THR A 383 -12.16 -5.12 3.76
C THR A 383 -11.94 -6.59 3.38
N ILE A 384 -11.36 -6.80 2.20
CA ILE A 384 -10.98 -8.12 1.66
C ILE A 384 -9.47 -8.15 1.55
N TYR A 385 -8.85 -9.04 2.32
CA TYR A 385 -7.40 -9.23 2.34
C TYR A 385 -7.01 -10.61 1.81
N SER A 386 -6.18 -10.61 0.76
CA SER A 386 -5.45 -11.80 0.33
C SER A 386 -4.17 -11.43 -0.43
N LYS A 387 -3.04 -11.63 0.21
CA LYS A 387 -1.75 -11.15 -0.29
C LYS A 387 -1.35 -11.63 -1.69
N TRP A 388 -1.61 -12.90 -2.02
CA TRP A 388 -1.15 -13.49 -3.29
C TRP A 388 -2.29 -13.91 -4.23
N SER A 389 -3.55 -13.84 -3.78
CA SER A 389 -4.68 -14.24 -4.62
C SER A 389 -4.95 -13.27 -5.75
N GLN A 390 -5.47 -13.82 -6.85
CA GLN A 390 -6.16 -13.04 -7.86
C GLN A 390 -7.61 -12.76 -7.42
N LEU A 391 -7.99 -11.49 -7.37
CA LEU A 391 -9.37 -11.05 -7.29
C LEU A 391 -10.00 -11.06 -8.68
N THR A 392 -11.13 -11.73 -8.86
CA THR A 392 -11.97 -11.61 -10.05
C THR A 392 -13.27 -10.92 -9.68
N LEU A 393 -13.44 -9.67 -10.16
CA LEU A 393 -14.66 -8.90 -10.06
C LEU A 393 -15.48 -9.06 -11.34
N THR A 394 -16.72 -9.53 -11.23
CA THR A 394 -17.62 -9.68 -12.38
C THR A 394 -18.99 -9.06 -12.13
N GLY A 395 -19.68 -8.78 -13.22
CA GLY A 395 -21.04 -8.24 -13.20
C GLY A 395 -21.09 -6.71 -13.08
N GLN A 396 -22.10 -6.21 -12.37
CA GLN A 396 -22.48 -4.79 -12.30
C GLN A 396 -23.05 -4.45 -10.92
N GLY A 397 -23.03 -3.17 -10.53
CA GLY A 397 -23.60 -2.71 -9.26
C GLY A 397 -22.63 -1.91 -8.39
N VAL A 398 -23.00 -1.72 -7.12
CA VAL A 398 -22.24 -0.94 -6.14
C VAL A 398 -21.64 -1.84 -5.06
N PHE A 399 -20.34 -1.72 -4.82
CA PHE A 399 -19.60 -2.40 -3.77
C PHE A 399 -18.99 -1.39 -2.81
N ASN A 400 -19.07 -1.67 -1.51
CA ASN A 400 -18.52 -0.81 -0.46
C ASN A 400 -17.35 -1.53 0.22
N THR A 401 -16.30 -1.81 -0.55
CA THR A 401 -15.23 -2.72 -0.13
C THR A 401 -13.85 -2.21 -0.46
N GLN A 402 -12.94 -2.28 0.50
CA GLN A 402 -11.51 -2.13 0.25
C GLN A 402 -10.88 -3.48 -0.09
N PHE A 403 -10.03 -3.50 -1.11
CA PHE A 403 -9.29 -4.68 -1.55
C PHE A 403 -7.80 -4.49 -1.31
N VAL A 404 -7.21 -5.36 -0.51
CA VAL A 404 -5.76 -5.50 -0.35
C VAL A 404 -5.42 -6.91 -0.82
N ILE A 405 -5.08 -7.03 -2.11
CA ILE A 405 -5.06 -8.33 -2.81
C ILE A 405 -3.81 -8.49 -3.67
N GLY A 406 -3.46 -9.69 -4.13
CA GLY A 406 -2.29 -9.91 -4.99
C GLY A 406 -2.40 -9.21 -6.34
N ASN A 407 -3.48 -9.47 -7.08
CA ASN A 407 -3.78 -8.80 -8.34
C ASN A 407 -5.31 -8.75 -8.59
N VAL A 408 -5.74 -7.88 -9.50
CA VAL A 408 -7.16 -7.66 -9.79
C VAL A 408 -7.46 -7.89 -11.27
N LYS A 409 -8.50 -8.68 -11.51
CA LYS A 409 -9.14 -8.86 -12.80
C LYS A 409 -10.59 -8.39 -12.71
N TRP A 410 -10.97 -7.44 -13.55
CA TRP A 410 -12.34 -6.98 -13.70
C TRP A 410 -12.90 -7.37 -15.06
N SER A 411 -14.09 -7.95 -15.06
CA SER A 411 -14.79 -8.42 -16.25
C SER A 411 -16.30 -8.16 -16.12
N GLY A 412 -16.72 -6.95 -16.50
CA GLY A 412 -18.13 -6.56 -16.57
C GLY A 412 -18.50 -5.99 -17.95
N ASN A 413 -19.71 -6.29 -18.42
CA ASN A 413 -20.29 -5.60 -19.58
C ASN A 413 -21.00 -4.30 -19.17
N GLY A 414 -21.52 -4.25 -17.94
CA GLY A 414 -22.11 -3.04 -17.34
C GLY A 414 -21.13 -2.28 -16.46
N ASN A 415 -21.55 -1.11 -15.99
CA ASN A 415 -20.75 -0.29 -15.07
C ASN A 415 -20.80 -0.87 -13.65
N MET A 416 -19.65 -0.85 -12.98
CA MET A 416 -19.51 -1.23 -11.59
C MET A 416 -18.91 -0.06 -10.81
N LEU A 417 -19.46 0.23 -9.63
CA LEU A 417 -18.98 1.27 -8.74
C LEU A 417 -18.39 0.65 -7.47
N LEU A 418 -17.15 0.98 -7.17
CA LEU A 418 -16.51 0.75 -5.88
C LEU A 418 -16.54 2.06 -5.09
N SER A 419 -17.18 2.03 -3.94
CA SER A 419 -17.26 3.14 -2.98
C SER A 419 -16.53 2.77 -1.70
N PRO A 420 -16.04 3.74 -0.91
CA PRO A 420 -15.42 3.47 0.39
C PRO A 420 -16.25 2.54 1.26
N SER A 421 -15.57 1.62 1.94
CA SER A 421 -16.20 0.80 2.98
C SER A 421 -16.59 1.74 4.11
N GLY A 422 -17.90 1.98 4.31
CA GLY A 422 -18.43 2.86 5.36
C GLY A 422 -18.27 2.31 6.79
N TYR A 423 -17.11 1.72 7.09
CA TYR A 423 -16.69 1.16 8.38
C TYR A 423 -15.53 1.98 8.99
N GLU A 424 -15.36 3.24 8.57
CA GLU A 424 -14.46 4.21 9.23
C GLU A 424 -15.03 4.68 10.57
#